data_AF-A0A968VWM1-F1
#
_entry.id   AF-A0A968VWM1-F1
#
_cell.length_a   1.000
_cell.length_b   1.000
_cell.length_c   1.000
_cell.angle_alpha   90.00
_cell.angle_beta   90.00
_cell.angle_gamma   90.00
#
_symmetry.space_group_name_H-M   'P 1'
#
loop_
_entity.id
_entity.type
_entity.pdbx_description
1 polymer ?
#
loop_
_entity_poly.entity_id
_entity_poly.type
_entity_poly.pdbx_seq_one_letter_code
_entity_poly.pdbx_strand_id
1 'polypeptide(L)'
;MVREKKVRRLAQLWANGTELDWKLLYTQPYPLRMSLPTYPFAKVRCWIDASIAKPQISATDKAIAALVLHPLLHNNISDFSHQSYTSVFSGKEFFLADHQIKGQKVFPAVAYLEMAHAAVTRATPEQHETPMLMLLNTAWVQPMVVSGPKQTNINLLPNENGLIDYQIVSTNEDSMVVHCEGKAEFVNLPLPGKLDIEQLNNQMTNSRMDATELYAAFNAIGTEYGNAHRVVTNIRNGELQLLAQLMLPAAMQNTLDEYILHPGIMDGALQASNVLFNQINKHADKDVLPFALESLRMVSAFKKDTFVWVRLAQGSKPHDKLIKLDIDLCDKEGNVCVQMRGFSFRMITKGPQEQNDLLNLHLATKAWQPRSVIASDVASLVGKNGSSIQEHFIFLCELPGYQIKQIEALLPGSQCLKLELKQLNIAERYSEAALLLFERIKTIFKGKLKSKVLVQLVISNKLEQTIFAGLHGLFKTASLENPNFIGQIIQIEEHATAEQLAQFLHENQAFPEETLINYIQGERNVLRWQPFEPAQEKPKNCF
;
A
#
# COMPACT_ATOMS: atom_id res chain seq x y z
N MET A 1 42.42 -7.52 -80.83
CA MET A 1 41.70 -6.27 -80.46
C MET A 1 42.44 -5.35 -79.48
N VAL A 2 42.75 -5.78 -78.24
CA VAL A 2 43.47 -4.92 -77.26
C VAL A 2 44.89 -4.58 -77.74
N ARG A 3 45.66 -5.58 -78.18
CA ARG A 3 47.00 -5.38 -78.76
C ARG A 3 47.04 -4.60 -80.08
N GLU A 4 45.92 -4.54 -80.81
CA GLU A 4 45.78 -3.79 -82.06
C GLU A 4 45.41 -2.31 -81.84
N LYS A 5 45.32 -1.85 -80.57
CA LYS A 5 45.01 -0.45 -80.20
C LYS A 5 43.76 0.12 -80.89
N LYS A 6 42.74 -0.69 -81.13
CA LYS A 6 41.42 -0.26 -81.65
C LYS A 6 40.61 0.44 -80.54
N VAL A 7 41.14 1.56 -80.05
CA VAL A 7 40.72 2.26 -78.82
C VAL A 7 39.23 2.60 -78.77
N ARG A 8 38.60 3.00 -79.89
CA ARG A 8 37.16 3.27 -79.95
C ARG A 8 36.30 2.04 -79.66
N ARG A 9 36.67 0.89 -80.22
CA ARG A 9 35.90 -0.35 -80.06
C ARG A 9 36.11 -0.98 -78.68
N LEU A 10 37.32 -0.82 -78.12
CA LEU A 10 37.60 -1.19 -76.73
C LEU A 10 36.83 -0.30 -75.75
N ALA A 11 36.78 1.01 -75.99
CA ALA A 11 35.98 1.94 -75.18
C ALA A 11 34.49 1.59 -75.22
N GLN A 12 33.94 1.21 -76.39
CA GLN A 12 32.55 0.76 -76.52
C GLN A 12 32.28 -0.53 -75.73
N LEU A 13 33.16 -1.53 -75.80
CA LEU A 13 33.01 -2.77 -75.04
C LEU A 13 33.05 -2.51 -73.52
N TRP A 14 33.97 -1.66 -73.08
CA TRP A 14 34.08 -1.27 -71.67
C TRP A 14 32.89 -0.46 -71.17
N ALA A 15 32.41 0.51 -71.97
CA ALA A 15 31.22 1.30 -71.65
C ALA A 15 29.95 0.44 -71.53
N ASN A 16 29.90 -0.69 -72.24
CA ASN A 16 28.84 -1.69 -72.14
C ASN A 16 29.06 -2.73 -71.01
N GLY A 17 30.00 -2.49 -70.09
CA GLY A 17 30.22 -3.31 -68.90
C GLY A 17 31.14 -4.52 -69.09
N THR A 18 31.83 -4.65 -70.23
CA THR A 18 32.80 -5.74 -70.42
C THR A 18 34.09 -5.44 -69.65
N GLU A 19 34.54 -6.39 -68.81
CA GLU A 19 35.86 -6.30 -68.18
C GLU A 19 36.98 -6.41 -69.23
N LEU A 20 37.91 -5.47 -69.21
CA LEU A 20 39.07 -5.43 -70.11
C LEU A 20 40.35 -5.33 -69.30
N ASP A 21 41.36 -6.13 -69.64
CA ASP A 21 42.71 -5.97 -69.11
C ASP A 21 43.44 -4.82 -69.83
N TRP A 22 43.41 -3.64 -69.21
CA TRP A 22 44.04 -2.43 -69.73
C TRP A 22 45.58 -2.48 -69.75
N LYS A 23 46.22 -3.40 -69.00
CA LYS A 23 47.69 -3.52 -68.99
C LYS A 23 48.24 -3.95 -70.33
N LEU A 24 47.45 -4.69 -71.12
CA LEU A 24 47.81 -5.15 -72.47
C LEU A 24 47.94 -4.01 -73.50
N LEU A 25 47.52 -2.78 -73.17
CA LEU A 25 47.71 -1.60 -74.02
C LEU A 25 49.08 -0.94 -73.87
N TYR A 26 49.81 -1.24 -72.80
CA TYR A 26 51.07 -0.59 -72.46
C TYR A 26 52.24 -1.58 -72.56
N THR A 27 53.35 -1.11 -73.11
CA THR A 27 54.65 -1.80 -73.07
C THR A 27 55.49 -1.18 -71.96
N GLN A 28 56.25 -2.01 -71.22
CA GLN A 28 57.09 -1.55 -70.11
C GLN A 28 58.07 -0.44 -70.56
N PRO A 29 58.36 0.57 -69.70
CA PRO A 29 57.87 0.72 -68.33
C PRO A 29 56.40 1.17 -68.29
N TYR A 30 55.63 0.62 -67.35
CA TYR A 30 54.24 1.05 -67.17
C TYR A 30 54.15 2.53 -66.80
N PRO A 31 53.10 3.24 -67.25
CA PRO A 31 52.84 4.61 -66.82
C PRO A 31 52.75 4.71 -65.29
N LEU A 32 53.32 5.77 -64.75
CA LEU A 32 53.21 6.09 -63.33
C LEU A 32 51.77 6.53 -63.02
N ARG A 33 51.26 6.16 -61.84
CA ARG A 33 49.95 6.63 -61.36
C ARG A 33 50.04 8.13 -61.09
N MET A 34 49.11 8.90 -61.69
CA MET A 34 48.97 10.33 -61.43
C MET A 34 47.64 10.61 -60.74
N SER A 35 47.61 11.65 -59.89
CA SER A 35 46.38 12.12 -59.26
C SER A 35 45.45 12.72 -60.31
N LEU A 36 44.24 12.18 -60.41
CA LEU A 36 43.16 12.73 -61.24
C LEU A 36 42.11 13.40 -60.34
N PRO A 37 41.24 14.27 -60.88
CA PRO A 37 40.10 14.78 -60.15
C PRO A 37 39.30 13.65 -59.51
N THR A 38 38.84 13.86 -58.27
CA THR A 38 38.05 12.87 -57.55
C THR A 38 36.76 12.56 -58.28
N TYR A 39 36.25 11.32 -58.17
CA TYR A 39 34.97 10.93 -58.75
C TYR A 39 33.89 11.93 -58.30
N PRO A 40 33.14 12.52 -59.24
CA PRO A 40 32.09 13.49 -58.92
C PRO A 40 30.89 12.72 -58.36
N PHE A 41 31.00 12.28 -57.11
CA PHE A 41 29.92 11.60 -56.41
C PHE A 41 28.63 12.41 -56.57
N ALA A 42 27.54 11.70 -56.85
CA ALA A 42 26.22 12.30 -56.84
C ALA A 42 26.07 13.04 -55.49
N LYS A 43 25.81 14.35 -55.56
CA LYS A 43 25.68 15.21 -54.37
C LYS A 43 24.32 14.99 -53.72
N VAL A 44 24.03 13.73 -53.40
CA VAL A 44 22.90 13.32 -52.59
C VAL A 44 23.28 13.63 -51.15
N ARG A 45 22.42 14.40 -50.47
CA ARG A 45 22.61 14.74 -49.07
C ARG A 45 22.44 13.48 -48.22
N CYS A 46 23.53 12.76 -48.00
CA CYS A 46 23.62 11.65 -47.07
C CYS A 46 24.22 12.18 -45.77
N TRP A 47 23.39 12.86 -44.98
CA TRP A 47 23.79 13.48 -43.72
C TRP A 47 23.12 12.73 -42.57
N ILE A 48 23.87 12.39 -41.53
CA ILE A 48 23.28 12.03 -40.24
C ILE A 48 22.97 13.37 -39.59
N ASP A 49 21.72 13.82 -39.64
CA ASP A 49 21.32 14.99 -38.86
C ASP A 49 21.73 14.73 -37.41
N ALA A 50 22.30 15.72 -36.73
CA ALA A 50 22.69 15.58 -35.32
C ALA A 50 21.48 15.36 -34.38
N SER A 51 20.27 15.25 -34.95
CA SER A 51 19.06 14.66 -34.35
C SER A 51 18.99 13.13 -34.42
N ILE A 52 19.98 12.45 -35.00
CA ILE A 52 20.07 10.98 -35.19
C ILE A 52 21.14 10.38 -34.23
N ALA A 53 21.85 11.21 -33.46
CA ALA A 53 22.57 10.76 -32.26
C ALA A 53 21.65 10.65 -31.01
N LYS A 54 20.35 10.95 -31.18
CA LYS A 54 19.29 10.61 -30.23
C LYS A 54 18.35 9.63 -30.93
N PRO A 55 17.87 8.57 -30.28
CA PRO A 55 17.01 7.60 -30.93
C PRO A 55 15.76 8.31 -31.46
N GLN A 56 15.52 8.22 -32.77
CA GLN A 56 14.33 8.77 -33.42
C GLN A 56 13.11 7.94 -33.02
N ILE A 57 12.48 8.38 -31.94
CA ILE A 57 11.03 8.33 -31.69
C ILE A 57 10.36 8.88 -32.97
N SER A 58 9.54 8.07 -33.63
CA SER A 58 8.86 8.42 -34.89
C SER A 58 8.00 9.69 -34.74
N ALA A 59 7.60 10.34 -35.85
CA ALA A 59 6.67 11.49 -35.79
C ALA A 59 5.34 11.14 -35.10
N THR A 60 4.94 9.87 -35.18
CA THR A 60 3.89 9.24 -34.37
C THR A 60 4.27 9.15 -32.89
N ASP A 61 5.48 8.71 -32.53
CA ASP A 61 5.92 8.61 -31.13
C ASP A 61 6.14 10.00 -30.47
N LYS A 62 6.43 11.05 -31.23
CA LYS A 62 6.46 12.44 -30.70
C LYS A 62 5.06 13.00 -30.46
N ALA A 63 4.08 12.63 -31.29
CA ALA A 63 2.67 12.95 -31.05
C ALA A 63 2.11 12.13 -29.87
N ILE A 64 2.53 10.87 -29.71
CA ILE A 64 2.20 10.00 -28.56
C ILE A 64 2.88 10.51 -27.28
N ALA A 65 4.15 10.93 -27.32
CA ALA A 65 4.83 11.55 -26.18
C ALA A 65 4.22 12.90 -25.78
N ALA A 66 3.65 13.65 -26.74
CA ALA A 66 2.89 14.88 -26.47
C ALA A 66 1.49 14.62 -25.88
N LEU A 67 0.99 13.38 -25.92
CA LEU A 67 -0.27 12.94 -25.30
C LEU A 67 -0.07 12.37 -23.89
N VAL A 68 1.17 12.04 -23.51
CA VAL A 68 1.51 11.50 -22.18
C VAL A 68 1.59 12.64 -21.17
N LEU A 69 0.74 12.59 -20.13
CA LEU A 69 0.68 13.68 -19.14
C LEU A 69 1.98 13.82 -18.34
N HIS A 70 2.64 12.70 -18.05
CA HIS A 70 3.88 12.58 -17.26
C HIS A 70 4.51 11.19 -17.51
N PRO A 71 5.83 10.98 -17.40
CA PRO A 71 6.44 9.66 -17.61
C PRO A 71 5.87 8.53 -16.73
N LEU A 72 5.34 8.86 -15.54
CA LEU A 72 4.66 7.93 -14.64
C LEU A 72 3.13 8.05 -14.64
N LEU A 73 2.55 8.99 -15.40
CA LEU A 73 1.11 9.24 -15.47
C LEU A 73 0.72 9.44 -16.95
N HIS A 74 0.27 8.39 -17.64
CA HIS A 74 0.15 8.46 -19.10
C HIS A 74 -1.15 9.12 -19.56
N ASN A 75 -2.29 8.65 -19.07
CA ASN A 75 -3.61 9.13 -19.49
C ASN A 75 -4.50 9.44 -18.28
N ASN A 76 -5.38 10.43 -18.44
CA ASN A 76 -6.46 10.70 -17.49
C ASN A 76 -7.67 9.82 -17.87
N ILE A 77 -8.17 9.04 -16.90
CA ILE A 77 -9.35 8.17 -17.06
C ILE A 77 -10.47 8.57 -16.09
N SER A 78 -10.41 9.77 -15.55
CA SER A 78 -11.38 10.29 -14.59
C SER A 78 -12.75 10.48 -15.22
N ASP A 79 -13.78 10.27 -14.42
CA ASP A 79 -15.17 10.58 -14.75
C ASP A 79 -15.85 11.29 -13.56
N PHE A 80 -17.18 11.45 -13.59
CA PHE A 80 -17.92 12.10 -12.51
C PHE A 80 -17.97 11.30 -11.19
N SER A 81 -17.58 10.03 -11.22
CA SER A 81 -17.60 9.14 -10.05
C SER A 81 -16.25 9.04 -9.35
N HIS A 82 -15.14 9.15 -10.08
CA HIS A 82 -13.81 9.03 -9.51
C HIS A 82 -12.75 9.80 -10.30
N GLN A 83 -11.74 10.31 -9.58
CA GLN A 83 -10.55 10.91 -10.16
C GLN A 83 -9.47 9.83 -10.30
N SER A 84 -9.04 9.53 -11.52
CA SER A 84 -8.06 8.47 -11.77
C SER A 84 -7.24 8.69 -13.05
N TYR A 85 -6.04 8.12 -13.03
CA TYR A 85 -5.11 8.14 -14.14
C TYR A 85 -4.54 6.74 -14.36
N THR A 86 -4.16 6.44 -15.60
CA THR A 86 -3.58 5.14 -15.98
C THR A 86 -2.25 5.29 -16.70
N SER A 87 -1.37 4.31 -16.49
CA SER A 87 -0.06 4.18 -17.10
C SER A 87 0.20 2.73 -17.50
N VAL A 88 0.88 2.51 -18.62
CA VAL A 88 1.31 1.18 -19.06
C VAL A 88 2.83 1.14 -19.11
N PHE A 89 3.44 0.34 -18.24
CA PHE A 89 4.89 0.22 -18.16
C PHE A 89 5.36 -1.00 -18.93
N SER A 90 6.28 -0.79 -19.86
CA SER A 90 6.87 -1.84 -20.70
C SER A 90 8.02 -2.60 -20.02
N GLY A 91 8.59 -2.01 -18.96
CA GLY A 91 9.82 -2.48 -18.34
C GLY A 91 11.09 -2.01 -19.08
N LYS A 92 10.97 -1.15 -20.10
CA LYS A 92 12.10 -0.55 -20.82
C LYS A 92 12.42 0.87 -20.33
N GLU A 93 11.54 1.46 -19.56
CA GLU A 93 11.74 2.76 -18.92
C GLU A 93 13.00 2.68 -18.06
N PHE A 94 13.86 3.71 -18.09
CA PHE A 94 15.17 3.65 -17.44
C PHE A 94 15.05 3.25 -15.96
N PHE A 95 14.04 3.77 -15.27
CA PHE A 95 13.85 3.55 -13.83
C PHE A 95 13.41 2.11 -13.52
N LEU A 96 12.91 1.35 -14.51
CA LEU A 96 12.57 -0.07 -14.39
C LEU A 96 13.69 -0.96 -14.93
N ALA A 97 14.26 -0.62 -16.08
CA ALA A 97 15.31 -1.41 -16.72
C ALA A 97 16.57 -1.50 -15.83
N ASP A 98 16.88 -0.41 -15.13
CA ASP A 98 18.06 -0.30 -14.27
C ASP A 98 17.75 -0.60 -12.79
N HIS A 99 16.55 -1.07 -12.46
CA HIS A 99 16.16 -1.45 -11.09
C HIS A 99 15.70 -2.91 -11.06
N GLN A 100 16.67 -3.81 -10.92
CA GLN A 100 16.42 -5.25 -10.94
C GLN A 100 16.70 -5.87 -9.58
N ILE A 101 15.74 -6.66 -9.09
CA ILE A 101 15.88 -7.43 -7.85
C ILE A 101 15.70 -8.89 -8.22
N LYS A 102 16.73 -9.71 -7.99
CA LYS A 102 16.81 -11.13 -8.33
C LYS A 102 16.45 -11.40 -9.79
N GLY A 103 16.98 -10.58 -10.69
CA GLY A 103 16.72 -10.64 -12.14
C GLY A 103 15.33 -10.17 -12.58
N GLN A 104 14.49 -9.69 -11.66
CA GLN A 104 13.16 -9.16 -11.97
C GLN A 104 13.17 -7.63 -11.97
N LYS A 105 12.54 -7.03 -12.97
CA LYS A 105 12.33 -5.57 -13.02
C LYS A 105 11.24 -5.19 -12.03
N VAL A 106 11.66 -4.63 -10.90
CA VAL A 106 10.75 -4.21 -9.83
C VAL A 106 10.57 -2.71 -9.92
N PHE A 107 9.32 -2.26 -9.90
CA PHE A 107 9.00 -0.85 -9.90
C PHE A 107 9.58 -0.18 -8.63
N PRO A 108 10.45 0.85 -8.76
CA PRO A 108 11.11 1.45 -7.60
C PRO A 108 10.11 2.05 -6.61
N ALA A 109 10.37 1.89 -5.32
CA ALA A 109 9.48 2.40 -4.27
C ALA A 109 9.24 3.92 -4.39
N VAL A 110 10.28 4.67 -4.78
CA VAL A 110 10.22 6.11 -4.95
C VAL A 110 9.43 6.56 -6.17
N ALA A 111 9.27 5.71 -7.19
CA ALA A 111 8.47 6.03 -8.37
C ALA A 111 6.97 6.09 -8.02
N TYR A 112 6.51 5.35 -7.01
CA TYR A 112 5.14 5.51 -6.50
C TYR A 112 4.91 6.89 -5.88
N LEU A 113 5.91 7.44 -5.18
CA LEU A 113 5.83 8.78 -4.57
C LEU A 113 5.70 9.86 -5.65
N GLU A 114 6.50 9.76 -6.71
CA GLU A 114 6.42 10.68 -7.85
C GLU A 114 5.09 10.55 -8.59
N MET A 115 4.60 9.32 -8.79
CA MET A 115 3.30 9.10 -9.42
C MET A 115 2.15 9.73 -8.61
N ALA A 116 2.17 9.57 -7.28
CA ALA A 116 1.22 10.20 -6.38
C ALA A 116 1.31 11.73 -6.43
N HIS A 117 2.52 12.27 -6.36
CA HIS A 117 2.75 13.71 -6.47
C HIS A 117 2.23 14.28 -7.79
N ALA A 118 2.58 13.65 -8.91
CA ALA A 118 2.18 14.04 -10.25
C ALA A 118 0.66 14.00 -10.46
N ALA A 119 -0.02 12.99 -9.90
CA ALA A 119 -1.47 12.82 -10.01
C ALA A 119 -2.23 13.85 -9.18
N VAL A 120 -1.83 14.05 -7.91
CA VAL A 120 -2.50 15.00 -7.01
C VAL A 120 -2.31 16.44 -7.50
N THR A 121 -1.10 16.79 -7.94
CA THR A 121 -0.82 18.12 -8.52
C THR A 121 -1.71 18.38 -9.74
N ARG A 122 -1.85 17.41 -10.64
CA ARG A 122 -2.68 17.55 -11.86
C ARG A 122 -4.18 17.58 -11.59
N ALA A 123 -4.64 16.87 -10.56
CA ALA A 123 -6.04 16.90 -10.14
C ALA A 123 -6.43 18.21 -9.44
N THR A 124 -5.44 19.04 -9.07
CA THR A 124 -5.66 20.29 -8.33
C THR A 124 -5.51 21.48 -9.27
N PRO A 125 -6.48 22.41 -9.33
CA PRO A 125 -6.37 23.61 -10.15
C PRO A 125 -5.14 24.45 -9.78
N GLU A 126 -4.48 25.05 -10.77
CA GLU A 126 -3.39 26.00 -10.54
C GLU A 126 -3.89 27.18 -9.71
N GLN A 127 -3.16 27.52 -8.66
CA GLN A 127 -3.40 28.68 -7.80
C GLN A 127 -2.22 29.65 -7.92
N HIS A 128 -2.45 30.96 -7.72
CA HIS A 128 -1.40 31.98 -7.81
C HIS A 128 -0.27 31.78 -6.79
N GLU A 129 -0.59 31.23 -5.61
CA GLU A 129 0.37 30.70 -4.65
C GLU A 129 -0.01 29.23 -4.41
N THR A 130 0.73 28.30 -5.02
CA THR A 130 0.47 26.88 -4.80
C THR A 130 1.08 26.46 -3.47
N PRO A 131 0.28 26.08 -2.46
CA PRO A 131 0.80 25.49 -1.23
C PRO A 131 1.68 24.26 -1.52
N MET A 132 2.56 23.92 -0.58
CA MET A 132 3.47 22.80 -0.74
C MET A 132 2.72 21.48 -0.64
N LEU A 133 2.92 20.57 -1.61
CA LEU A 133 2.35 19.24 -1.53
C LEU A 133 3.15 18.36 -0.56
N MET A 134 2.45 17.73 0.38
CA MET A 134 2.98 16.75 1.30
C MET A 134 2.27 15.41 1.11
N LEU A 135 3.05 14.33 1.01
CA LEU A 135 2.51 12.97 1.06
C LEU A 135 2.63 12.46 2.50
N LEU A 136 1.61 11.73 2.94
CA LEU A 136 1.40 11.31 4.31
C LEU A 136 1.08 9.82 4.36
N ASN A 137 1.62 9.14 5.37
CA ASN A 137 1.31 7.74 5.68
C ASN A 137 1.37 6.81 4.45
N THR A 138 2.41 6.96 3.63
CA THR A 138 2.60 6.11 2.46
C THR A 138 2.94 4.69 2.92
N ALA A 139 2.19 3.70 2.44
CA ALA A 139 2.46 2.29 2.64
C ALA A 139 2.78 1.62 1.29
N TRP A 140 3.95 0.98 1.19
CA TRP A 140 4.27 0.09 0.08
C TRP A 140 3.78 -1.32 0.40
N VAL A 141 2.58 -1.64 -0.08
CA VAL A 141 1.85 -2.87 0.25
C VAL A 141 2.50 -4.07 -0.44
N GLN A 142 2.62 -3.99 -1.77
CA GLN A 142 3.15 -5.07 -2.61
C GLN A 142 4.00 -4.51 -3.76
N PRO A 143 5.24 -4.98 -3.96
CA PRO A 143 6.06 -4.56 -5.09
C PRO A 143 5.42 -4.93 -6.44
N MET A 144 5.47 -4.01 -7.40
CA MET A 144 5.05 -4.29 -8.76
C MET A 144 6.22 -4.83 -9.59
N VAL A 145 6.12 -6.08 -10.02
CA VAL A 145 7.04 -6.68 -10.99
C VAL A 145 6.51 -6.45 -12.41
N VAL A 146 7.39 -6.02 -13.32
CA VAL A 146 7.07 -5.70 -14.72
C VAL A 146 7.88 -6.62 -15.65
N SER A 147 7.33 -7.79 -15.96
CA SER A 147 7.91 -8.78 -16.89
C SER A 147 7.51 -8.56 -18.35
N GLY A 148 6.49 -7.74 -18.58
CA GLY A 148 5.98 -7.30 -19.89
C GLY A 148 5.10 -6.07 -19.69
N PRO A 149 4.43 -5.56 -20.75
CA PRO A 149 3.53 -4.42 -20.64
C PRO A 149 2.52 -4.61 -19.51
N LYS A 150 2.59 -3.77 -18.49
CA LYS A 150 1.76 -3.86 -17.30
C LYS A 150 1.03 -2.53 -17.07
N GLN A 151 -0.29 -2.59 -17.04
CA GLN A 151 -1.12 -1.45 -16.73
C GLN A 151 -1.18 -1.20 -15.23
N THR A 152 -1.20 0.07 -14.84
CA THR A 152 -1.29 0.55 -13.46
C THR A 152 -2.18 1.76 -13.43
N ASN A 153 -3.03 1.85 -12.42
CA ASN A 153 -3.89 3.01 -12.20
C ASN A 153 -3.54 3.67 -10.87
N ILE A 154 -3.68 4.98 -10.79
CA ILE A 154 -3.71 5.72 -9.53
C ILE A 154 -5.08 6.37 -9.37
N ASN A 155 -5.75 6.01 -8.28
CA ASN A 155 -7.06 6.53 -7.90
C ASN A 155 -6.89 7.58 -6.81
N LEU A 156 -7.62 8.68 -6.91
CA LEU A 156 -7.61 9.78 -5.95
C LEU A 156 -9.02 9.96 -5.38
N LEU A 157 -9.12 10.05 -4.06
CA LEU A 157 -10.38 10.23 -3.35
C LEU A 157 -10.25 11.40 -2.37
N PRO A 158 -11.02 12.49 -2.55
CA PRO A 158 -11.03 13.57 -1.57
C PRO A 158 -11.77 13.12 -0.30
N ASN A 159 -11.20 13.44 0.85
CA ASN A 159 -11.78 13.16 2.16
C ASN A 159 -12.42 14.41 2.76
N GLU A 160 -13.35 14.22 3.71
CA GLU A 160 -14.06 15.30 4.39
C GLU A 160 -13.14 16.31 5.11
N ASN A 161 -11.92 15.90 5.47
CA ASN A 161 -10.94 16.74 6.17
C ASN A 161 -10.01 17.54 5.23
N GLY A 162 -10.26 17.54 3.91
CA GLY A 162 -9.39 18.19 2.92
C GLY A 162 -8.12 17.42 2.56
N LEU A 163 -7.94 16.21 3.11
CA LEU A 163 -6.92 15.25 2.67
C LEU A 163 -7.37 14.57 1.37
N ILE A 164 -6.41 14.13 0.57
CA ILE A 164 -6.66 13.34 -0.65
C ILE A 164 -6.05 11.95 -0.44
N ASP A 165 -6.87 10.93 -0.32
CA ASP A 165 -6.38 9.55 -0.33
C ASP A 165 -5.95 9.18 -1.76
N TYR A 166 -4.82 8.49 -1.88
CA TYR A 166 -4.37 7.94 -3.16
C TYR A 166 -4.10 6.44 -3.04
N GLN A 167 -4.41 5.71 -4.10
CA GLN A 167 -4.14 4.28 -4.20
C GLN A 167 -3.63 3.94 -5.59
N ILE A 168 -2.48 3.28 -5.65
CA ILE A 168 -1.83 2.81 -6.87
C ILE A 168 -2.05 1.31 -6.97
N VAL A 169 -2.75 0.90 -8.03
CA VAL A 169 -3.24 -0.46 -8.22
C VAL A 169 -2.86 -1.02 -9.60
N SER A 170 -2.75 -2.33 -9.70
CA SER A 170 -2.77 -3.05 -10.99
C SER A 170 -3.84 -4.14 -10.98
N THR A 171 -4.19 -4.63 -12.16
CA THR A 171 -5.14 -5.74 -12.30
C THR A 171 -4.38 -7.00 -12.73
N ASN A 172 -4.54 -8.10 -11.99
CA ASN A 172 -4.01 -9.42 -12.31
C ASN A 172 -5.16 -10.43 -12.31
N GLU A 173 -5.37 -11.16 -13.42
CA GLU A 173 -6.33 -12.30 -13.48
C GLU A 173 -7.69 -11.99 -12.81
N ASP A 174 -8.26 -10.83 -13.15
CA ASP A 174 -9.53 -10.27 -12.62
C ASP A 174 -9.53 -9.80 -11.14
N SER A 175 -8.37 -9.78 -10.48
CA SER A 175 -8.20 -9.24 -9.13
C SER A 175 -7.42 -7.93 -9.11
N MET A 176 -7.88 -6.95 -8.32
CA MET A 176 -7.17 -5.70 -8.08
C MET A 176 -6.09 -5.91 -7.03
N VAL A 177 -4.85 -5.54 -7.35
CA VAL A 177 -3.70 -5.60 -6.46
C VAL A 177 -3.29 -4.19 -6.08
N VAL A 178 -3.32 -3.88 -4.78
CA VAL A 178 -2.83 -2.61 -4.25
C VAL A 178 -1.31 -2.68 -4.08
N HIS A 179 -0.60 -1.74 -4.70
CA HIS A 179 0.85 -1.67 -4.64
C HIS A 179 1.33 -0.62 -3.64
N CYS A 180 0.71 0.55 -3.65
CA CYS A 180 1.07 1.67 -2.79
C CYS A 180 -0.18 2.49 -2.47
N GLU A 181 -0.31 2.94 -1.23
CA GLU A 181 -1.40 3.81 -0.81
C GLU A 181 -0.91 4.85 0.20
N GLY A 182 -1.66 5.92 0.37
CA GLY A 182 -1.34 6.97 1.33
C GLY A 182 -2.28 8.15 1.18
N LYS A 183 -1.89 9.27 1.77
CA LYS A 183 -2.66 10.52 1.74
C LYS A 183 -1.80 11.66 1.21
N ALA A 184 -2.44 12.69 0.70
CA ALA A 184 -1.80 13.90 0.26
C ALA A 184 -2.53 15.12 0.83
N GLU A 185 -1.77 16.16 1.14
CA GLU A 185 -2.30 17.44 1.59
C GLU A 185 -1.43 18.59 1.10
N PHE A 186 -2.07 19.74 0.95
CA PHE A 186 -1.41 20.99 0.60
C PHE A 186 -1.21 21.82 1.87
N VAL A 187 0.04 22.17 2.17
CA VAL A 187 0.41 22.83 3.41
C VAL A 187 1.26 24.07 3.19
N ASN A 188 1.06 25.07 4.05
CA ASN A 188 1.90 26.26 4.13
C ASN A 188 2.81 26.18 5.34
N LEU A 189 3.88 25.39 5.20
CA LEU A 189 4.91 25.22 6.23
C LEU A 189 6.13 26.09 5.95
N PRO A 190 6.82 26.61 6.98
CA PRO A 190 8.05 27.36 6.81
C PRO A 190 9.11 26.49 6.12
N LEU A 191 9.94 27.12 5.27
CA LEU A 191 11.06 26.42 4.64
C LEU A 191 11.98 25.83 5.72
N PRO A 192 12.48 24.59 5.52
CA PRO A 192 13.41 23.99 6.45
C PRO A 192 14.71 24.81 6.57
N GLY A 193 15.33 24.72 7.74
CA GLY A 193 16.66 25.27 7.97
C GLY A 193 17.70 24.65 7.03
N LYS A 194 18.68 25.46 6.63
CA LYS A 194 19.81 25.05 5.81
C LYS A 194 20.69 24.07 6.60
N LEU A 195 21.11 22.98 5.97
CA LEU A 195 22.03 22.02 6.55
C LEU A 195 23.47 22.53 6.46
N ASP A 196 24.22 22.44 7.55
CA ASP A 196 25.65 22.68 7.55
C ASP A 196 26.38 21.39 7.14
N ILE A 197 26.67 21.29 5.84
CA ILE A 197 27.29 20.10 5.25
C ILE A 197 28.68 19.87 5.84
N GLU A 198 29.44 20.93 6.15
CA GLU A 198 30.78 20.79 6.72
C GLU A 198 30.70 20.23 8.14
N GLN A 199 29.80 20.76 8.95
CA GLN A 199 29.55 20.26 10.30
C GLN A 199 29.09 18.79 10.27
N LEU A 200 28.14 18.44 9.39
CA LEU A 200 27.69 17.05 9.23
C LEU A 200 28.85 16.14 8.81
N ASN A 201 29.67 16.58 7.87
CA ASN A 201 30.83 15.84 7.37
C ASN A 201 31.87 15.57 8.48
N ASN A 202 32.01 16.50 9.43
CA ASN A 202 32.86 16.35 10.62
C ASN A 202 32.27 15.38 11.65
N GLN A 203 30.95 15.18 11.69
CA GLN A 203 30.30 14.16 12.52
C GLN A 203 30.42 12.74 11.94
N MET A 204 30.69 12.61 10.65
CA MET A 204 30.87 11.31 9.98
C MET A 204 32.32 10.79 10.16
N THR A 205 32.62 10.37 11.39
CA THR A 205 33.95 9.93 11.84
C THR A 205 34.19 8.41 11.69
N ASN A 206 33.16 7.64 11.33
CA ASN A 206 33.25 6.19 11.21
C ASN A 206 33.75 5.79 9.81
N SER A 207 33.42 4.57 9.38
CA SER A 207 33.82 4.05 8.06
C SER A 207 33.28 4.89 6.91
N ARG A 208 33.97 4.80 5.78
CA ARG A 208 33.47 5.28 4.48
C ARG A 208 33.20 4.09 3.59
N MET A 209 32.31 4.29 2.63
CA MET A 209 31.98 3.31 1.60
C MET A 209 31.90 4.05 0.27
N ASP A 210 32.66 3.60 -0.72
CA ASP A 210 32.59 4.16 -2.06
C ASP A 210 31.51 3.48 -2.93
N ALA A 211 31.27 4.05 -4.11
CA ALA A 211 30.30 3.50 -5.05
C ALA A 211 30.60 2.04 -5.47
N THR A 212 31.87 1.67 -5.60
CA THR A 212 32.27 0.34 -6.05
C THR A 212 31.90 -0.69 -4.99
N GLU A 213 32.26 -0.43 -3.73
CA GLU A 213 31.91 -1.28 -2.58
C GLU A 213 30.39 -1.38 -2.39
N LEU A 214 29.69 -0.25 -2.47
CA LEU A 214 28.23 -0.20 -2.30
C LEU A 214 27.50 -1.07 -3.33
N TYR A 215 27.77 -0.85 -4.61
CA TYR A 215 27.07 -1.58 -5.68
C TYR A 215 27.53 -3.03 -5.80
N ALA A 216 28.75 -3.36 -5.38
CA ALA A 216 29.17 -4.75 -5.21
C ALA A 216 28.37 -5.45 -4.10
N ALA A 217 28.12 -4.78 -2.97
CA ALA A 217 27.31 -5.32 -1.88
C ALA A 217 25.85 -5.54 -2.30
N PHE A 218 25.24 -4.60 -3.02
CA PHE A 218 23.88 -4.78 -3.57
C PHE A 218 23.81 -5.96 -4.57
N ASN A 219 24.77 -6.05 -5.49
CA ASN A 219 24.84 -7.17 -6.43
C ASN A 219 24.96 -8.52 -5.71
N ALA A 220 25.73 -8.59 -4.63
CA ALA A 220 25.93 -9.82 -3.85
C ALA A 220 24.62 -10.35 -3.20
N ILE A 221 23.67 -9.46 -2.88
CA ILE A 221 22.34 -9.83 -2.39
C ILE A 221 21.28 -9.92 -3.51
N GLY A 222 21.71 -9.84 -4.77
CA GLY A 222 20.84 -9.95 -5.94
C GLY A 222 20.08 -8.68 -6.29
N THR A 223 20.51 -7.50 -5.81
CA THR A 223 19.96 -6.22 -6.26
C THR A 223 20.90 -5.60 -7.29
N GLU A 224 20.47 -5.56 -8.54
CA GLU A 224 21.24 -5.09 -9.68
C GLU A 224 20.77 -3.70 -10.10
N TYR A 225 21.61 -2.70 -9.83
CA TYR A 225 21.39 -1.33 -10.26
C TYR A 225 22.12 -1.05 -11.57
N GLY A 226 21.38 -0.60 -12.58
CA GLY A 226 21.92 -0.07 -13.83
C GLY A 226 22.31 1.41 -13.71
N ASN A 227 22.83 1.97 -14.80
CA ASN A 227 23.46 3.31 -14.80
C ASN A 227 22.56 4.39 -14.19
N ALA A 228 21.26 4.40 -14.48
CA ALA A 228 20.34 5.42 -14.02
C ALA A 228 20.04 5.40 -12.52
N HIS A 229 20.32 4.29 -11.83
CA HIS A 229 20.17 4.14 -10.38
C HIS A 229 21.50 4.07 -9.62
N ARG A 230 22.63 4.13 -10.34
CA ARG A 230 23.98 4.18 -9.75
C ARG A 230 24.44 5.60 -9.45
N VAL A 231 23.65 6.33 -8.66
CA VAL A 231 23.88 7.75 -8.37
C VAL A 231 24.75 7.99 -7.14
N VAL A 232 24.86 7.04 -6.21
CA VAL A 232 25.59 7.23 -4.95
C VAL A 232 27.09 7.13 -5.23
N THR A 233 27.82 8.20 -4.98
CA THR A 233 29.27 8.26 -5.23
C THR A 233 30.08 7.91 -4.00
N ASN A 234 29.60 8.31 -2.81
CA ASN A 234 30.32 8.13 -1.55
C ASN A 234 29.34 8.18 -0.37
N ILE A 235 29.58 7.36 0.65
CA ILE A 235 28.88 7.36 1.93
C ILE A 235 29.92 7.54 3.04
N ARG A 236 29.67 8.49 3.94
CA ARG A 236 30.43 8.66 5.19
C ARG A 236 29.52 8.37 6.36
N ASN A 237 29.92 7.44 7.22
CA ASN A 237 29.12 7.00 8.35
C ASN A 237 29.50 7.78 9.63
N GLY A 238 28.50 8.03 10.47
CA GLY A 238 28.62 8.54 11.83
C GLY A 238 27.96 7.58 12.81
N GLU A 239 27.66 8.05 14.02
CA GLU A 239 26.91 7.28 15.02
C GLU A 239 25.40 7.40 14.75
N LEU A 240 24.75 6.29 14.34
CA LEU A 240 23.31 6.23 14.01
C LEU A 240 22.86 7.22 12.92
N GLN A 241 23.79 7.64 12.08
CA GLN A 241 23.57 8.53 10.94
C GLN A 241 24.62 8.32 9.86
N LEU A 242 24.34 8.79 8.65
CA LEU A 242 25.30 8.87 7.55
C LEU A 242 25.03 10.07 6.65
N LEU A 243 26.06 10.50 5.93
CA LEU A 243 26.00 11.48 4.85
C LEU A 243 26.43 10.81 3.55
N ALA A 244 25.52 10.78 2.58
CA ALA A 244 25.79 10.29 1.23
C ALA A 244 25.88 11.44 0.24
N GLN A 245 26.76 11.29 -0.76
CA GLN A 245 26.84 12.18 -1.91
C GLN A 245 26.30 11.45 -3.14
N LEU A 246 25.40 12.11 -3.85
CA LEU A 246 24.75 11.60 -5.05
C LEU A 246 25.10 12.50 -6.24
N MET A 247 25.41 11.87 -7.37
CA MET A 247 25.66 12.52 -8.64
C MET A 247 24.86 11.82 -9.74
N LEU A 248 23.99 12.58 -10.41
CA LEU A 248 23.22 12.05 -11.53
C LEU A 248 24.13 11.85 -12.76
N PRO A 249 24.22 10.64 -13.34
CA PRO A 249 25.05 10.38 -14.51
C PRO A 249 24.74 11.31 -15.67
N ALA A 250 25.76 11.70 -16.44
CA ALA A 250 25.62 12.65 -17.54
C ALA A 250 24.53 12.24 -18.55
N ALA A 251 24.37 10.94 -18.82
CA ALA A 251 23.35 10.40 -19.70
C ALA A 251 21.91 10.65 -19.21
N MET A 252 21.71 10.81 -17.90
CA MET A 252 20.41 11.01 -17.25
C MET A 252 20.11 12.49 -16.94
N GLN A 253 21.04 13.42 -17.14
CA GLN A 253 20.81 14.83 -16.78
C GLN A 253 19.64 15.47 -17.55
N ASN A 254 19.35 14.99 -18.77
CA ASN A 254 18.23 15.50 -19.57
C ASN A 254 16.86 15.06 -19.01
N THR A 255 16.79 14.06 -18.12
CA THR A 255 15.52 13.62 -17.51
C THR A 255 15.25 14.36 -16.21
N LEU A 256 16.16 15.20 -15.72
CA LEU A 256 16.02 15.84 -14.41
C LEU A 256 14.75 16.72 -14.33
N ASP A 257 14.45 17.46 -15.40
CA ASP A 257 13.30 18.36 -15.45
C ASP A 257 11.97 17.64 -15.78
N GLU A 258 12.01 16.34 -16.10
CA GLU A 258 10.82 15.53 -16.39
C GLU A 258 10.12 15.03 -15.12
N TYR A 259 10.79 15.11 -13.98
CA TYR A 259 10.33 14.58 -12.69
C TYR A 259 10.56 15.61 -11.59
N ILE A 260 9.64 15.70 -10.64
CA ILE A 260 9.90 16.48 -9.44
C ILE A 260 10.65 15.62 -8.41
N LEU A 261 10.21 14.37 -8.21
CA LEU A 261 10.92 13.34 -7.46
C LEU A 261 11.71 12.42 -8.41
N HIS A 262 12.83 12.90 -8.97
CA HIS A 262 13.62 12.12 -9.94
C HIS A 262 13.96 10.70 -9.43
N PRO A 263 13.51 9.63 -10.10
CA PRO A 263 13.59 8.25 -9.57
C PRO A 263 14.99 7.82 -9.15
N GLY A 264 16.02 8.13 -9.95
CA GLY A 264 17.40 7.74 -9.63
C GLY A 264 17.95 8.44 -8.38
N ILE A 265 17.63 9.73 -8.16
CA ILE A 265 18.14 10.49 -7.00
C ILE A 265 17.44 10.02 -5.73
N MET A 266 16.10 9.89 -5.80
CA MET A 266 15.31 9.44 -4.67
C MET A 266 15.64 7.99 -4.29
N ASP A 267 15.85 7.11 -5.26
CA ASP A 267 16.25 5.73 -4.96
C ASP A 267 17.66 5.69 -4.35
N GLY A 268 18.58 6.54 -4.81
CA GLY A 268 19.88 6.73 -4.17
C GLY A 268 19.78 7.11 -2.68
N ALA A 269 18.76 7.88 -2.28
CA ALA A 269 18.51 8.19 -0.88
C ALA A 269 17.99 6.97 -0.10
N LEU A 270 17.17 6.12 -0.72
CA LEU A 270 16.75 4.84 -0.12
C LEU A 270 17.90 3.83 -0.05
N GLN A 271 18.78 3.78 -1.05
CA GLN A 271 20.01 2.99 -1.06
C GLN A 271 20.91 3.39 0.13
N ALA A 272 21.13 4.69 0.33
CA ALA A 272 21.87 5.19 1.49
C ALA A 272 21.17 4.81 2.80
N SER A 273 19.84 4.88 2.85
CA SER A 273 19.07 4.49 4.04
C SER A 273 19.18 2.99 4.37
N ASN A 274 19.28 2.14 3.35
CA ASN A 274 19.51 0.71 3.51
C ASN A 274 20.87 0.43 4.19
N VAL A 275 21.91 1.18 3.81
CA VAL A 275 23.23 1.09 4.45
C VAL A 275 23.15 1.40 5.95
N LEU A 276 22.49 2.49 6.34
CA LEU A 276 22.33 2.83 7.76
C LEU A 276 21.50 1.77 8.50
N PHE A 277 20.39 1.32 7.90
CA PHE A 277 19.53 0.30 8.49
C PHE A 277 20.31 -0.98 8.81
N ASN A 278 21.13 -1.47 7.88
CA ASN A 278 21.93 -2.69 8.09
C ASN A 278 23.01 -2.51 9.16
N GLN A 279 23.59 -1.31 9.29
CA GLN A 279 24.54 -1.02 10.37
C GLN A 279 23.89 -1.06 11.75
N ILE A 280 22.68 -0.53 11.87
CA ILE A 280 21.90 -0.53 13.12
C ILE A 280 21.40 -1.95 13.42
N ASN A 281 20.96 -2.68 12.38
CA ASN A 281 20.38 -4.00 12.50
C ASN A 281 21.34 -5.10 12.01
N LYS A 282 22.45 -5.30 12.74
CA LYS A 282 23.54 -6.25 12.41
C LYS A 282 23.13 -7.72 12.21
N HIS A 283 21.88 -8.08 12.49
CA HIS A 283 21.31 -9.42 12.30
C HIS A 283 20.45 -9.55 11.03
N ALA A 284 20.36 -8.50 10.22
CA ALA A 284 19.60 -8.50 8.97
C ALA A 284 20.41 -9.08 7.81
N ASP A 285 20.70 -10.39 7.83
CA ASP A 285 21.11 -11.18 6.64
C ASP A 285 19.93 -11.38 5.66
N LYS A 286 18.98 -10.45 5.64
CA LYS A 286 17.67 -10.62 5.01
C LYS A 286 17.42 -9.50 4.02
N ASP A 287 16.84 -9.87 2.88
CA ASP A 287 16.34 -8.93 1.89
C ASP A 287 15.36 -7.97 2.60
N VAL A 288 15.61 -6.67 2.53
CA VAL A 288 14.72 -5.64 3.07
C VAL A 288 14.08 -4.86 1.94
N LEU A 289 12.82 -4.49 2.12
CA LEU A 289 12.10 -3.64 1.18
C LEU A 289 11.53 -2.42 1.89
N PRO A 290 11.39 -1.28 1.21
CA PRO A 290 10.58 -0.16 1.67
C PRO A 290 9.20 -0.64 2.13
N PHE A 291 8.74 -0.15 3.28
CA PHE A 291 7.49 -0.59 3.89
C PHE A 291 6.53 0.56 4.15
N ALA A 292 6.97 1.58 4.89
CA ALA A 292 6.14 2.73 5.21
C ALA A 292 6.96 4.01 5.31
N LEU A 293 6.31 5.14 5.03
CA LEU A 293 6.82 6.48 5.18
C LEU A 293 5.74 7.36 5.81
N GLU A 294 6.05 8.03 6.93
CA GLU A 294 5.07 8.84 7.64
C GLU A 294 4.79 10.16 6.91
N SER A 295 5.84 10.82 6.41
CA SER A 295 5.66 11.99 5.56
C SER A 295 6.79 12.17 4.55
N LEU A 296 6.41 12.66 3.36
CA LEU A 296 7.31 13.22 2.37
C LEU A 296 6.92 14.67 2.14
N ARG A 297 7.87 15.57 2.35
CA ARG A 297 7.73 17.00 2.08
C ARG A 297 8.68 17.38 0.96
N MET A 298 8.13 17.95 -0.10
CA MET A 298 8.90 18.44 -1.24
C MET A 298 9.04 19.96 -1.17
N VAL A 299 10.27 20.44 -1.09
CA VAL A 299 10.57 21.86 -0.86
C VAL A 299 10.97 22.56 -2.16
N SER A 300 11.79 21.92 -2.98
CA SER A 300 12.26 22.45 -4.26
C SER A 300 12.71 21.34 -5.21
N ALA A 301 12.91 21.68 -6.49
CA ALA A 301 13.48 20.76 -7.47
C ALA A 301 14.90 20.30 -7.11
N PHE A 302 15.30 19.14 -7.62
CA PHE A 302 16.63 18.58 -7.41
C PHE A 302 17.70 19.27 -8.25
N LYS A 303 18.95 19.16 -7.78
CA LYS A 303 20.14 19.45 -8.57
C LYS A 303 20.87 18.15 -8.88
N LYS A 304 21.65 18.13 -9.97
CA LYS A 304 22.45 16.96 -10.37
C LYS A 304 23.43 16.45 -9.30
N ASP A 305 23.89 17.36 -8.43
CA ASP A 305 24.76 17.08 -7.30
C ASP A 305 23.95 17.31 -6.02
N THR A 306 23.69 16.24 -5.27
CA THR A 306 22.79 16.25 -4.10
C THR A 306 23.47 15.53 -2.93
N PHE A 307 23.35 16.06 -1.73
CA PHE A 307 23.72 15.39 -0.49
C PHE A 307 22.48 14.81 0.18
N VAL A 308 22.65 13.65 0.80
CA VAL A 308 21.59 12.96 1.54
C VAL A 308 22.07 12.71 2.96
N TRP A 309 21.40 13.29 3.93
CA TRP A 309 21.62 13.02 5.34
C TRP A 309 20.56 12.06 5.85
N VAL A 310 20.99 10.86 6.24
CA VAL A 310 20.12 9.82 6.81
C VAL A 310 20.47 9.65 8.29
N ARG A 311 19.45 9.53 9.13
CA ARG A 311 19.63 9.32 10.58
C ARG A 311 18.51 8.49 11.17
N LEU A 312 18.76 7.89 12.33
CA LEU A 312 17.70 7.28 13.14
C LEU A 312 16.67 8.36 13.53
N ALA A 313 15.38 8.10 13.28
CA ALA A 313 14.31 9.04 13.56
C ALA A 313 14.13 9.24 15.07
N GLN A 314 13.69 10.45 15.45
CA GLN A 314 13.42 10.77 16.85
C GLN A 314 12.36 9.82 17.43
N GLY A 315 12.66 9.21 18.58
CA GLY A 315 11.75 8.26 19.24
C GLY A 315 11.89 6.81 18.75
N SER A 316 12.67 6.56 17.70
CA SER A 316 13.09 5.20 17.31
C SER A 316 14.40 4.84 18.01
N LYS A 317 14.56 3.57 18.36
CA LYS A 317 15.76 3.03 19.02
C LYS A 317 16.37 1.90 18.18
N PRO A 318 17.70 1.69 18.31
CA PRO A 318 18.30 0.45 17.83
C PRO A 318 17.57 -0.75 18.44
N HIS A 319 17.35 -1.79 17.63
CA HIS A 319 16.63 -3.03 18.00
C HIS A 319 15.11 -2.91 18.21
N ASP A 320 14.49 -1.76 17.91
CA ASP A 320 13.03 -1.72 17.78
C ASP A 320 12.56 -2.71 16.70
N LYS A 321 11.36 -3.29 16.88
CA LYS A 321 10.75 -4.17 15.87
C LYS A 321 10.58 -3.47 14.52
N LEU A 322 10.38 -2.15 14.54
CA LEU A 322 10.30 -1.29 13.37
C LEU A 322 11.23 -0.09 13.59
N ILE A 323 12.40 -0.12 12.96
CA ILE A 323 13.36 0.99 12.97
C ILE A 323 12.89 2.04 11.96
N LYS A 324 12.82 3.29 12.39
CA LYS A 324 12.43 4.43 11.56
C LYS A 324 13.63 5.34 11.31
N LEU A 325 13.76 5.82 10.08
CA LEU A 325 14.82 6.70 9.63
C LEU A 325 14.24 8.02 9.10
N ASP A 326 14.95 9.11 9.37
CA ASP A 326 14.70 10.40 8.75
C ASP A 326 15.74 10.66 7.67
N ILE A 327 15.30 11.21 6.54
CA ILE A 327 16.13 11.46 5.36
C ILE A 327 15.92 12.91 4.93
N ASP A 328 17.00 13.66 4.80
CA ASP A 328 16.98 15.00 4.20
C ASP A 328 17.89 15.02 2.97
N LEU A 329 17.35 15.45 1.83
CA LEU A 329 18.09 15.70 0.61
C LEU A 329 18.34 17.20 0.48
N CYS A 330 19.55 17.59 0.11
CA CYS A 330 19.92 18.99 -0.04
C CYS A 330 20.95 19.21 -1.14
N ASP A 331 21.05 20.45 -1.64
CA ASP A 331 22.11 20.82 -2.57
C ASP A 331 23.49 20.98 -1.88
N LYS A 332 24.52 21.27 -2.68
CA LYS A 332 25.89 21.51 -2.18
C LYS A 332 25.99 22.72 -1.25
N GLU A 333 25.06 23.65 -1.35
CA GLU A 333 25.00 24.78 -0.43
C GLU A 333 24.41 24.34 0.91
N GLY A 334 23.59 23.29 0.98
CA GLY A 334 22.88 22.82 2.16
C GLY A 334 21.39 23.18 2.16
N ASN A 335 20.86 23.72 1.06
CA ASN A 335 19.43 24.01 0.95
C ASN A 335 18.67 22.70 0.76
N VAL A 336 17.77 22.40 1.68
CA VAL A 336 16.98 21.16 1.67
C VAL A 336 15.93 21.22 0.57
N CYS A 337 15.93 20.21 -0.30
CA CYS A 337 14.98 20.05 -1.40
C CYS A 337 13.87 19.04 -1.07
N VAL A 338 14.16 17.99 -0.29
CA VAL A 338 13.17 16.99 0.14
C VAL A 338 13.43 16.55 1.58
N GLN A 339 12.36 16.35 2.34
CA GLN A 339 12.39 15.75 3.67
C GLN A 339 11.49 14.52 3.70
N MET A 340 12.04 13.40 4.18
CA MET A 340 11.29 12.18 4.46
C MET A 340 11.40 11.90 5.96
N ARG A 341 10.26 11.63 6.59
CA ARG A 341 10.21 11.33 8.04
C ARG A 341 9.59 9.97 8.29
N GLY A 342 10.15 9.26 9.25
CA GLY A 342 9.63 7.96 9.69
C GLY A 342 9.69 6.88 8.61
N PHE A 343 10.67 6.93 7.70
CA PHE A 343 10.86 5.90 6.69
C PHE A 343 11.27 4.58 7.34
N SER A 344 10.66 3.46 6.92
CA SER A 344 10.93 2.15 7.50
C SER A 344 10.98 1.05 6.45
N PHE A 345 11.80 0.04 6.74
CA PHE A 345 11.91 -1.18 5.95
C PHE A 345 11.10 -2.32 6.58
N ARG A 346 10.59 -3.22 5.73
CA ARG A 346 10.09 -4.54 6.11
C ARG A 346 11.11 -5.57 5.70
N MET A 347 11.46 -6.46 6.63
CA MET A 347 12.26 -7.63 6.32
C MET A 347 11.43 -8.62 5.50
N ILE A 348 11.91 -9.00 4.32
CA ILE A 348 11.43 -10.19 3.63
C ILE A 348 12.04 -11.37 4.37
N THR A 349 11.25 -12.02 5.22
CA THR A 349 11.56 -13.39 5.61
C THR A 349 11.48 -14.22 4.34
N LYS A 350 12.64 -14.70 3.83
CA LYS A 350 12.63 -15.90 2.98
C LYS A 350 11.74 -16.89 3.73
N GLY A 351 10.64 -17.29 3.10
CA GLY A 351 9.80 -18.34 3.66
C GLY A 351 10.69 -19.55 3.98
N PRO A 352 10.28 -20.39 4.93
CA PRO A 352 10.83 -21.74 4.99
C PRO A 352 10.75 -22.34 3.58
N GLN A 353 11.76 -23.10 3.18
CA GLN A 353 11.65 -24.02 2.03
C GLN A 353 10.26 -24.65 2.03
N GLU A 354 9.63 -24.77 0.86
CA GLU A 354 8.36 -25.44 0.60
C GLU A 354 7.98 -26.50 1.65
N GLN A 355 7.37 -26.03 2.73
CA GLN A 355 6.81 -26.85 3.78
C GLN A 355 5.80 -25.98 4.52
N ASN A 356 4.62 -25.84 3.91
CA ASN A 356 3.34 -25.57 4.58
C ASN A 356 3.24 -24.42 5.59
N ASP A 357 4.08 -23.40 5.56
CA ASP A 357 3.81 -22.16 6.29
C ASP A 357 3.08 -21.18 5.35
N LEU A 358 1.81 -21.51 5.07
CA LEU A 358 0.80 -20.46 4.94
C LEU A 358 1.05 -19.50 6.09
N LEU A 359 1.13 -18.21 5.80
CA LEU A 359 0.91 -17.16 6.79
C LEU A 359 -0.11 -17.69 7.79
N ASN A 360 0.22 -17.70 9.09
CA ASN A 360 -0.76 -17.88 10.17
C ASN A 360 -1.70 -16.66 10.20
N LEU A 361 -2.29 -16.33 9.04
CA LEU A 361 -3.51 -15.60 8.89
C LEU A 361 -4.58 -16.54 9.40
N HIS A 362 -4.73 -16.56 10.73
CA HIS A 362 -5.93 -17.09 11.35
C HIS A 362 -7.06 -16.14 10.98
N LEU A 363 -7.60 -16.32 9.78
CA LEU A 363 -8.93 -15.83 9.49
C LEU A 363 -9.82 -16.48 10.55
N ALA A 364 -10.54 -15.66 11.29
CA ALA A 364 -11.48 -16.14 12.29
C ALA A 364 -12.82 -15.54 11.94
N THR A 365 -13.85 -16.38 11.97
CA THR A 365 -15.23 -15.93 11.89
C THR A 365 -15.89 -16.16 13.23
N LYS A 366 -16.91 -15.36 13.53
CA LYS A 366 -17.77 -15.65 14.68
C LYS A 366 -18.79 -16.70 14.26
N ALA A 367 -18.82 -17.82 14.96
CA ALA A 367 -19.79 -18.87 14.74
C ALA A 367 -20.53 -19.20 16.02
N TRP A 368 -21.78 -19.60 15.87
CA TRP A 368 -22.56 -20.19 16.95
C TRP A 368 -21.98 -21.56 17.27
N GLN A 369 -21.59 -21.75 18.53
CA GLN A 369 -21.08 -23.02 19.02
C GLN A 369 -21.97 -23.54 20.15
N PRO A 370 -22.34 -24.84 20.13
CA PRO A 370 -23.08 -25.46 21.22
C PRO A 370 -22.29 -25.34 22.53
N ARG A 371 -22.94 -24.86 23.58
CA ARG A 371 -22.37 -24.77 24.93
C ARG A 371 -23.43 -25.27 25.92
N SER A 372 -23.43 -26.59 26.13
CA SER A 372 -24.27 -27.24 27.13
C SER A 372 -23.96 -26.71 28.53
N VAL A 373 -25.01 -26.47 29.31
CA VAL A 373 -24.90 -26.13 30.73
C VAL A 373 -24.84 -27.43 31.51
N ILE A 374 -23.69 -27.75 32.13
CA ILE A 374 -23.58 -28.93 33.00
C ILE A 374 -24.05 -28.53 34.40
N ALA A 375 -24.82 -29.37 35.09
CA ALA A 375 -25.37 -29.07 36.42
C ALA A 375 -24.28 -28.68 37.47
N SER A 376 -23.03 -29.10 37.28
CA SER A 376 -21.88 -28.67 38.09
C SER A 376 -21.50 -27.20 37.91
N ASP A 377 -21.76 -26.61 36.74
CA ASP A 377 -21.44 -25.21 36.44
C ASP A 377 -22.39 -24.27 37.19
N VAL A 378 -23.68 -24.62 37.25
CA VAL A 378 -24.71 -23.87 37.99
C VAL A 378 -24.45 -23.94 39.51
N ALA A 379 -24.04 -25.11 40.02
CA ALA A 379 -23.77 -25.31 41.45
C ALA A 379 -22.44 -24.69 41.93
N SER A 380 -21.43 -24.58 41.07
CA SER A 380 -20.10 -24.05 41.42
C SER A 380 -20.01 -22.52 41.36
N LEU A 381 -20.87 -21.86 40.56
CA LEU A 381 -20.90 -20.40 40.41
C LEU A 381 -21.67 -19.69 41.53
N VAL A 382 -22.69 -20.33 42.10
CA VAL A 382 -23.41 -19.80 43.28
C VAL A 382 -22.50 -19.75 44.53
N GLY A 383 -21.42 -20.54 44.56
CA GLY A 383 -20.56 -20.71 45.74
C GLY A 383 -19.18 -20.04 45.72
N LYS A 384 -18.65 -19.56 44.58
CA LYS A 384 -17.24 -19.11 44.49
C LYS A 384 -16.98 -17.64 44.15
N ASN A 385 -17.95 -16.89 43.64
CA ASN A 385 -17.85 -15.44 43.49
C ASN A 385 -19.03 -14.78 44.22
N GLY A 386 -18.77 -14.12 45.35
CA GLY A 386 -19.79 -13.46 46.16
C GLY A 386 -20.42 -12.22 45.52
N SER A 387 -21.11 -12.36 44.39
CA SER A 387 -21.99 -11.33 43.85
C SER A 387 -23.27 -11.95 43.29
N SER A 388 -24.28 -12.14 44.14
CA SER A 388 -25.63 -12.45 43.66
C SER A 388 -26.14 -11.26 42.83
N ILE A 389 -26.68 -11.55 41.65
CA ILE A 389 -27.46 -10.57 40.89
C ILE A 389 -28.61 -10.12 41.79
N GLN A 390 -28.69 -8.82 42.09
CA GLN A 390 -29.70 -8.28 43.01
C GLN A 390 -30.94 -7.78 42.28
N GLU A 391 -30.77 -7.29 41.06
CA GLU A 391 -31.86 -6.85 40.21
C GLU A 391 -31.76 -7.53 38.85
N HIS A 392 -32.88 -8.08 38.39
CA HIS A 392 -32.97 -8.80 37.13
C HIS A 392 -34.10 -8.21 36.28
N PHE A 393 -33.75 -7.57 35.17
CA PHE A 393 -34.70 -7.02 34.21
C PHE A 393 -34.75 -7.87 32.95
N ILE A 394 -35.96 -8.20 32.49
CA ILE A 394 -36.22 -8.99 31.30
C ILE A 394 -37.01 -8.13 30.31
N PHE A 395 -36.53 -8.03 29.09
CA PHE A 395 -37.22 -7.35 27.98
C PHE A 395 -37.62 -8.37 26.93
N LEU A 396 -38.91 -8.49 26.66
CA LEU A 396 -39.46 -9.35 25.60
C LEU A 396 -39.74 -8.48 24.38
N CYS A 397 -38.88 -8.57 23.36
CA CYS A 397 -38.98 -7.73 22.16
C CYS A 397 -39.86 -8.39 21.11
N GLU A 398 -41.04 -7.82 20.87
CA GLU A 398 -42.00 -8.32 19.86
C GLU A 398 -42.35 -9.81 20.01
N LEU A 399 -42.49 -10.26 21.25
CA LEU A 399 -42.87 -11.63 21.62
C LEU A 399 -44.28 -11.63 22.25
N PRO A 400 -45.36 -11.42 21.47
CA PRO A 400 -46.70 -11.21 22.00
C PRO A 400 -47.26 -12.43 22.74
N GLY A 401 -46.84 -13.64 22.36
CA GLY A 401 -47.33 -14.91 22.92
C GLY A 401 -46.99 -15.16 24.38
N TYR A 402 -46.05 -14.42 24.97
CA TYR A 402 -45.66 -14.60 26.37
C TYR A 402 -46.41 -13.62 27.29
N GLN A 403 -46.88 -14.11 28.43
CA GLN A 403 -47.51 -13.28 29.45
C GLN A 403 -46.47 -12.89 30.51
N ILE A 404 -46.33 -11.57 30.79
CA ILE A 404 -45.39 -11.03 31.78
C ILE A 404 -45.53 -11.75 33.13
N LYS A 405 -46.76 -11.86 33.64
CA LYS A 405 -47.06 -12.50 34.93
C LYS A 405 -46.63 -13.96 35.01
N GLN A 406 -46.70 -14.69 33.89
CA GLN A 406 -46.30 -16.10 33.85
C GLN A 406 -44.77 -16.21 33.95
N ILE A 407 -44.04 -15.36 33.23
CA ILE A 407 -42.56 -15.33 33.29
C ILE A 407 -42.08 -14.89 34.67
N GLU A 408 -42.68 -13.86 35.27
CA GLU A 408 -42.33 -13.41 36.64
C GLU A 408 -42.67 -14.43 37.72
N ALA A 409 -43.74 -15.23 37.53
CA ALA A 409 -44.07 -16.33 38.44
C ALA A 409 -43.04 -17.47 38.37
N LEU A 410 -42.50 -17.74 37.17
CA LEU A 410 -41.45 -18.74 36.96
C LEU A 410 -40.05 -18.22 37.37
N LEU A 411 -39.84 -16.90 37.38
CA LEU A 411 -38.60 -16.24 37.77
C LEU A 411 -38.85 -15.18 38.86
N PRO A 412 -39.07 -15.60 40.12
CA PRO A 412 -39.34 -14.68 41.22
C PRO A 412 -38.22 -13.66 41.41
N GLY A 413 -38.59 -12.39 41.57
CA GLY A 413 -37.63 -11.29 41.76
C GLY A 413 -37.14 -10.64 40.46
N SER A 414 -37.55 -11.15 39.29
CA SER A 414 -37.34 -10.48 38.01
C SER A 414 -38.41 -9.43 37.72
N GLN A 415 -38.06 -8.41 36.93
CA GLN A 415 -38.99 -7.41 36.39
C GLN A 415 -39.07 -7.60 34.88
N CYS A 416 -40.23 -8.03 34.39
CA CYS A 416 -40.41 -8.34 32.98
C CYS A 416 -41.23 -7.26 32.26
N LEU A 417 -40.76 -6.84 31.09
CA LEU A 417 -41.36 -5.78 30.28
C LEU A 417 -41.44 -6.22 28.82
N LYS A 418 -42.54 -5.89 28.16
CA LYS A 418 -42.65 -6.04 26.71
C LYS A 418 -42.16 -4.78 25.99
N LEU A 419 -41.36 -4.99 24.95
CA LEU A 419 -41.04 -3.94 23.97
C LEU A 419 -41.95 -4.16 22.76
N GLU A 420 -43.08 -3.47 22.77
CA GLU A 420 -44.03 -3.43 21.66
C GLU A 420 -43.69 -2.24 20.76
N LEU A 421 -43.10 -2.54 19.60
CA LEU A 421 -42.68 -1.55 18.62
C LEU A 421 -43.86 -1.22 17.70
N LYS A 422 -44.06 0.08 17.44
CA LYS A 422 -45.24 0.58 16.73
C LYS A 422 -44.97 0.86 15.25
N GLN A 423 -43.70 1.00 14.89
CA GLN A 423 -43.31 1.33 13.52
C GLN A 423 -43.44 0.12 12.59
N LEU A 424 -43.68 0.38 11.30
CA LEU A 424 -43.84 -0.66 10.29
C LEU A 424 -42.50 -1.04 9.63
N ASN A 425 -41.62 -0.07 9.43
CA ASN A 425 -40.30 -0.26 8.81
C ASN A 425 -39.27 -0.81 9.81
N ILE A 426 -38.45 -1.77 9.39
CA ILE A 426 -37.41 -2.39 10.23
C ILE A 426 -36.38 -1.39 10.77
N ALA A 427 -35.99 -0.37 9.98
CA ALA A 427 -35.03 0.64 10.42
C ALA A 427 -35.59 1.53 11.56
N GLU A 428 -36.87 1.88 11.45
CA GLU A 428 -37.57 2.68 12.45
C GLU A 428 -37.87 1.84 13.70
N ARG A 429 -38.26 0.58 13.54
CA ARG A 429 -38.42 -0.39 14.65
C ARG A 429 -37.12 -0.57 15.42
N TYR A 430 -36.00 -0.76 14.72
CA TYR A 430 -34.68 -0.86 15.36
C TYR A 430 -34.36 0.40 16.16
N SER A 431 -34.60 1.57 15.58
CA SER A 431 -34.37 2.86 16.25
C SER A 431 -35.26 3.04 17.48
N GLU A 432 -36.54 2.68 17.39
CA GLU A 432 -37.48 2.71 18.51
C GLU A 432 -37.04 1.76 19.63
N ALA A 433 -36.66 0.52 19.30
CA ALA A 433 -36.15 -0.44 20.27
C ALA A 433 -34.87 0.05 20.97
N ALA A 434 -33.93 0.61 20.21
CA ALA A 434 -32.70 1.18 20.74
C ALA A 434 -32.98 2.33 21.72
N LEU A 435 -33.88 3.25 21.37
CA LEU A 435 -34.24 4.39 22.22
C LEU A 435 -34.94 3.94 23.51
N LEU A 436 -35.90 3.02 23.41
CA LEU A 436 -36.62 2.49 24.58
C LEU A 436 -35.68 1.79 25.55
N LEU A 437 -34.78 0.93 25.04
CA LEU A 437 -33.78 0.27 25.87
C LEU A 437 -32.77 1.25 26.45
N PHE A 438 -32.30 2.22 25.67
CA PHE A 438 -31.37 3.25 26.14
C PHE A 438 -31.93 4.04 27.31
N GLU A 439 -33.17 4.54 27.21
CA GLU A 439 -33.81 5.29 28.31
C GLU A 439 -34.04 4.41 29.54
N ARG A 440 -34.29 3.11 29.35
CA ARG A 440 -34.44 2.18 30.46
C ARG A 440 -33.13 1.90 31.17
N ILE A 441 -32.03 1.68 30.43
CA ILE A 441 -30.68 1.54 30.99
C ILE A 441 -30.26 2.82 31.71
N LYS A 442 -30.51 3.98 31.11
CA LYS A 442 -30.23 5.29 31.73
C LYS A 442 -30.98 5.45 33.05
N THR A 443 -32.22 4.98 33.13
CA THR A 443 -33.01 4.99 34.37
C THR A 443 -32.40 4.08 35.43
N ILE A 444 -31.93 2.89 35.06
CA ILE A 444 -31.17 1.98 35.95
C ILE A 444 -29.91 2.71 36.48
N PHE A 445 -29.22 3.49 35.64
CA PHE A 445 -27.97 4.15 36.01
C PHE A 445 -28.16 5.38 36.93
N LYS A 446 -29.32 6.04 36.91
CA LYS A 446 -29.61 7.22 37.75
C LYS A 446 -29.39 6.97 39.24
N GLY A 447 -29.50 5.72 39.70
CA GLY A 447 -29.30 5.35 41.11
C GLY A 447 -27.84 5.17 41.56
N LYS A 448 -26.84 5.24 40.64
CA LYS A 448 -25.49 4.67 40.81
C LYS A 448 -25.55 3.21 41.28
N LEU A 449 -25.35 2.27 40.36
CA LEU A 449 -25.45 0.84 40.65
C LEU A 449 -24.43 0.41 41.72
N LYS A 450 -24.91 0.12 42.94
CA LYS A 450 -24.11 -0.38 44.06
C LYS A 450 -23.99 -1.90 44.09
N SER A 451 -24.84 -2.59 43.34
CA SER A 451 -24.91 -4.04 43.23
C SER A 451 -25.05 -4.47 41.78
N LYS A 452 -24.84 -5.77 41.53
CA LYS A 452 -24.93 -6.36 40.18
C LYS A 452 -26.37 -6.36 39.68
N VAL A 453 -26.58 -5.76 38.52
CA VAL A 453 -27.86 -5.72 37.81
C VAL A 453 -27.72 -6.47 36.50
N LEU A 454 -28.60 -7.44 36.28
CA LEU A 454 -28.69 -8.21 35.04
C LEU A 454 -29.85 -7.69 34.19
N VAL A 455 -29.57 -7.40 32.93
CA VAL A 455 -30.56 -7.06 31.91
C VAL A 455 -30.49 -8.10 30.79
N GLN A 456 -31.60 -8.80 30.57
CA GLN A 456 -31.75 -9.78 29.49
C GLN A 456 -32.77 -9.28 28.46
N LEU A 457 -32.37 -9.17 27.21
CA LEU A 457 -33.25 -8.91 26.07
C LEU A 457 -33.52 -10.21 25.33
N VAL A 458 -34.79 -10.57 25.17
CA VAL A 458 -35.24 -11.75 24.45
C VAL A 458 -35.81 -11.32 23.11
N ILE A 459 -35.29 -11.91 22.03
CA ILE A 459 -35.71 -11.65 20.64
C ILE A 459 -35.96 -12.97 19.91
N SER A 460 -36.76 -12.97 18.85
CA SER A 460 -36.88 -14.14 17.97
C SER A 460 -35.63 -14.32 17.11
N ASN A 461 -35.29 -15.58 16.81
CA ASN A 461 -34.29 -15.94 15.82
C ASN A 461 -34.80 -15.92 14.36
N LYS A 462 -36.02 -15.44 14.10
CA LYS A 462 -36.52 -15.15 12.74
C LYS A 462 -35.66 -14.08 12.05
N LEU A 463 -35.47 -14.25 10.74
CA LEU A 463 -34.58 -13.41 9.92
C LEU A 463 -34.77 -11.90 10.18
N GLU A 464 -36.01 -11.41 10.22
CA GLU A 464 -36.29 -9.98 10.45
C GLU A 464 -35.95 -9.50 11.86
N GLN A 465 -36.10 -10.34 12.89
CA GLN A 465 -35.83 -9.96 14.28
C GLN A 465 -34.38 -10.21 14.71
N THR A 466 -33.62 -11.02 13.97
CA THR A 466 -32.19 -11.21 14.26
C THR A 466 -31.38 -9.91 14.21
N ILE A 467 -31.84 -8.89 13.47
CA ILE A 467 -31.21 -7.57 13.42
C ILE A 467 -31.15 -6.89 14.80
N PHE A 468 -32.10 -7.16 15.69
CA PHE A 468 -32.11 -6.64 17.06
C PHE A 468 -30.95 -7.18 17.91
N ALA A 469 -30.26 -8.24 17.46
CA ALA A 469 -28.99 -8.64 18.07
C ALA A 469 -27.92 -7.54 17.98
N GLY A 470 -28.03 -6.61 17.03
CA GLY A 470 -27.18 -5.41 16.94
C GLY A 470 -27.24 -4.53 18.18
N LEU A 471 -28.33 -4.59 18.96
CA LEU A 471 -28.47 -3.88 20.24
C LEU A 471 -27.48 -4.39 21.29
N HIS A 472 -26.77 -5.49 21.02
CA HIS A 472 -25.63 -5.96 21.82
C HIS A 472 -24.59 -4.87 22.02
N GLY A 473 -24.38 -4.00 21.01
CA GLY A 473 -23.48 -2.86 21.12
C GLY A 473 -23.86 -1.88 22.24
N LEU A 474 -25.16 -1.63 22.43
CA LEU A 474 -25.67 -0.78 23.51
C LEU A 474 -25.37 -1.41 24.88
N PHE A 475 -25.65 -2.70 25.04
CA PHE A 475 -25.41 -3.42 26.30
C PHE A 475 -23.92 -3.49 26.63
N LYS A 476 -23.08 -3.74 25.62
CA LYS A 476 -21.62 -3.76 25.76
C LYS A 476 -21.09 -2.40 26.24
N THR A 477 -21.63 -1.31 25.69
CA THR A 477 -21.25 0.05 26.10
C THR A 477 -21.66 0.33 27.55
N ALA A 478 -22.89 -0.02 27.94
CA ALA A 478 -23.36 0.12 29.33
C ALA A 478 -22.50 -0.68 30.33
N SER A 479 -22.11 -1.91 29.99
CA SER A 479 -21.21 -2.72 30.83
C SER A 479 -19.80 -2.11 30.96
N LEU A 480 -19.30 -1.43 29.93
CA LEU A 480 -18.01 -0.72 29.98
C LEU A 480 -18.08 0.54 30.85
N GLU A 481 -19.21 1.25 30.82
CA GLU A 481 -19.43 2.43 31.67
C GLU A 481 -19.58 2.08 33.15
N ASN A 482 -20.23 0.95 33.46
CA ASN A 482 -20.37 0.47 34.83
C ASN A 482 -20.28 -1.07 34.90
N PRO A 483 -19.20 -1.64 35.48
CA PRO A 483 -19.01 -3.08 35.61
C PRO A 483 -20.09 -3.81 36.43
N ASN A 484 -20.92 -3.08 37.18
CA ASN A 484 -22.06 -3.66 37.90
C ASN A 484 -23.27 -3.94 37.00
N PHE A 485 -23.28 -3.41 35.77
CA PHE A 485 -24.28 -3.75 34.76
C PHE A 485 -23.83 -4.97 33.94
N ILE A 486 -24.73 -5.94 33.77
CA ILE A 486 -24.54 -7.11 32.92
C ILE A 486 -25.69 -7.12 31.91
N GLY A 487 -25.37 -7.03 30.62
CA GLY A 487 -26.37 -7.11 29.55
C GLY A 487 -26.21 -8.39 28.73
N GLN A 488 -27.30 -9.11 28.51
CA GLN A 488 -27.34 -10.30 27.66
C GLN A 488 -28.48 -10.18 26.63
N ILE A 489 -28.24 -10.66 25.41
CA ILE A 489 -29.27 -10.87 24.40
C ILE A 489 -29.45 -12.37 24.20
N ILE A 490 -30.69 -12.84 24.29
CA ILE A 490 -31.07 -14.24 24.12
C ILE A 490 -32.01 -14.35 22.92
N GLN A 491 -31.55 -15.04 21.89
CA GLN A 491 -32.35 -15.37 20.71
C GLN A 491 -33.05 -16.71 20.95
N ILE A 492 -34.35 -16.77 20.66
CA ILE A 492 -35.17 -17.97 20.83
C ILE A 492 -35.99 -18.27 19.57
N GLU A 493 -36.37 -19.54 19.41
CA GLU A 493 -37.40 -19.94 18.46
C GLU A 493 -38.79 -19.49 18.97
N GLU A 494 -39.68 -19.06 18.06
CA GLU A 494 -41.02 -18.54 18.44
C GLU A 494 -41.90 -19.57 19.18
N HIS A 495 -41.59 -20.86 19.06
CA HIS A 495 -42.38 -21.95 19.63
C HIS A 495 -41.92 -22.40 21.02
N ALA A 496 -40.92 -21.72 21.62
CA ALA A 496 -40.53 -22.04 22.99
C ALA A 496 -41.69 -21.78 23.97
N THR A 497 -41.89 -22.67 24.93
CA THR A 497 -42.91 -22.47 25.99
C THR A 497 -42.43 -21.43 27.01
N ALA A 498 -43.33 -20.90 27.83
CA ALA A 498 -42.97 -19.97 28.90
C ALA A 498 -42.01 -20.61 29.91
N GLU A 499 -42.16 -21.91 30.18
CA GLU A 499 -41.29 -22.70 31.05
C GLU A 499 -39.89 -22.85 30.44
N GLN A 500 -39.80 -23.13 29.13
CA GLN A 500 -38.52 -23.18 28.43
C GLN A 500 -37.84 -21.81 28.41
N LEU A 501 -38.57 -20.74 28.12
CA LEU A 501 -38.03 -19.38 28.17
C LEU A 501 -37.51 -19.02 29.57
N ALA A 502 -38.28 -19.34 30.62
CA ALA A 502 -37.86 -19.12 32.00
C ALA A 502 -36.58 -19.90 32.33
N GLN A 503 -36.49 -21.15 31.88
CA GLN A 503 -35.28 -21.96 32.02
C GLN A 503 -34.08 -21.30 31.32
N PHE A 504 -34.23 -20.86 30.06
CA PHE A 504 -33.16 -20.20 29.30
C PHE A 504 -32.68 -18.91 29.98
N LEU A 505 -33.61 -18.10 30.48
CA LEU A 505 -33.29 -16.88 31.22
C LEU A 505 -32.52 -17.18 32.51
N HIS A 506 -32.96 -18.19 33.28
CA HIS A 506 -32.35 -18.59 34.54
C HIS A 506 -30.93 -19.14 34.34
N GLU A 507 -30.74 -20.08 33.41
CA GLU A 507 -29.44 -20.71 33.22
C GLU A 507 -28.37 -19.72 32.74
N ASN A 508 -28.75 -18.70 31.95
CA ASN A 508 -27.81 -17.67 31.50
C ASN A 508 -27.40 -16.69 32.60
N GLN A 509 -28.13 -16.63 33.73
CA GLN A 509 -27.68 -15.85 34.90
C GLN A 509 -26.36 -16.37 35.46
N ALA A 510 -26.11 -17.68 35.34
CA ALA A 510 -24.87 -18.29 35.79
C ALA A 510 -23.66 -17.90 34.92
N PHE A 511 -23.88 -17.41 33.69
CA PHE A 511 -22.82 -17.09 32.73
C PHE A 511 -22.84 -15.61 32.31
N PRO A 512 -22.59 -14.66 33.23
CA PRO A 512 -22.68 -13.23 32.94
C PRO A 512 -21.66 -12.75 31.89
N GLU A 513 -20.62 -13.54 31.61
CA GLU A 513 -19.64 -13.28 30.56
C GLU A 513 -20.17 -13.56 29.14
N GLU A 514 -21.16 -14.45 29.02
CA GLU A 514 -21.80 -14.77 27.75
C GLU A 514 -22.94 -13.78 27.52
N THR A 515 -22.77 -12.91 26.53
CA THR A 515 -23.62 -11.71 26.34
C THR A 515 -24.51 -11.76 25.11
N LEU A 516 -24.29 -12.73 24.21
CA LEU A 516 -25.11 -12.97 23.05
C LEU A 516 -25.29 -14.49 22.88
N ILE A 517 -26.52 -14.96 23.07
CA ILE A 517 -26.90 -16.38 23.17
C ILE A 517 -28.00 -16.67 22.17
N ASN A 518 -27.99 -17.86 21.58
CA ASN A 518 -29.01 -18.31 20.65
C ASN A 518 -29.45 -19.74 20.98
N TYR A 519 -30.76 -19.96 21.07
CA TYR A 519 -31.36 -21.28 21.25
C TYR A 519 -31.88 -21.78 19.90
N ILE A 520 -31.38 -22.92 19.47
CA ILE A 520 -31.81 -23.62 18.26
C ILE A 520 -32.20 -25.03 18.68
N GLN A 521 -33.44 -25.45 18.44
CA GLN A 521 -33.97 -26.75 18.86
C GLN A 521 -33.80 -27.02 20.37
N GLY A 522 -33.86 -25.96 21.19
CA GLY A 522 -33.64 -26.03 22.64
C GLY A 522 -32.18 -26.14 23.08
N GLU A 523 -31.22 -26.21 22.15
CA GLU A 523 -29.79 -26.23 22.46
C GLU A 523 -29.22 -24.81 22.59
N ARG A 524 -28.49 -24.58 23.68
CA ARG A 524 -27.83 -23.31 23.96
C ARG A 524 -26.58 -23.15 23.12
N ASN A 525 -26.53 -22.10 22.30
CA ASN A 525 -25.37 -21.70 21.51
C ASN A 525 -24.87 -20.32 21.91
N VAL A 526 -23.54 -20.15 21.91
CA VAL A 526 -22.90 -18.84 22.17
C VAL A 526 -21.95 -18.48 21.03
N LEU A 527 -21.78 -17.19 20.81
CA LEU A 527 -20.99 -16.69 19.69
C LEU A 527 -19.49 -16.69 20.03
N ARG A 528 -18.71 -17.56 19.38
CA ARG A 528 -17.27 -17.67 19.59
C ARG A 528 -16.48 -17.46 18.31
N TRP A 529 -15.26 -16.97 18.46
CA TRP A 529 -14.30 -16.95 17.37
C TRP A 529 -13.85 -18.37 17.07
N GLN A 530 -13.99 -18.77 15.82
CA GLN A 530 -13.42 -20.01 15.31
C GLN A 530 -12.57 -19.73 14.08
N PRO A 531 -11.55 -20.56 13.79
CA PRO A 531 -10.85 -20.50 12.52
C PRO A 531 -11.84 -20.53 11.36
N PHE A 532 -11.69 -19.59 10.45
CA PHE A 532 -12.42 -19.53 9.21
C PHE A 532 -11.80 -20.56 8.27
N GLU A 533 -12.52 -21.64 8.02
CA GLU A 533 -12.19 -22.58 6.96
C GLU A 533 -12.95 -22.15 5.69
N PRO A 534 -12.25 -21.74 4.62
CA PRO A 534 -12.92 -21.43 3.36
C PRO A 534 -13.60 -22.70 2.85
N ALA A 535 -14.90 -22.61 2.57
CA ALA A 535 -15.64 -23.71 1.97
C ALA A 535 -14.95 -24.14 0.68
N GLN A 536 -14.59 -25.42 0.56
CA GLN A 536 -14.13 -26.04 -0.69
C GLN A 536 -15.30 -26.18 -1.68
N GLU A 537 -16.02 -25.11 -1.98
CA GLU A 537 -16.96 -25.11 -3.09
C GLU A 537 -16.18 -24.77 -4.35
N LYS A 538 -15.86 -25.82 -5.13
CA LYS A 538 -15.51 -25.65 -6.54
C LYS A 538 -16.61 -24.79 -7.17
N PRO A 539 -16.28 -23.67 -7.85
CA PRO A 539 -17.29 -22.97 -8.61
C PRO A 539 -17.89 -23.97 -9.59
N LYS A 540 -19.21 -24.20 -9.48
CA LYS A 540 -19.95 -24.86 -10.54
C LYS A 540 -19.84 -23.94 -11.74
N ASN A 541 -19.00 -24.32 -12.71
CA ASN A 541 -18.96 -23.71 -14.03
C ASN A 541 -20.40 -23.51 -14.51
N CYS A 542 -20.84 -22.25 -14.55
CA CYS A 542 -22.00 -21.84 -15.31
C CYS A 542 -21.46 -20.93 -16.42
N PHE A 543 -21.79 -21.37 -17.64
CA PHE A 543 -21.38 -20.85 -18.94
C PHE A 543 -21.69 -19.37 -19.15
#